data_AF-X1LWK5-F1
#
_entry.id   AF-X1LWK5-F1
#
_cell.length_a   1.000
_cell.length_b   1.000
_cell.length_c   1.000
_cell.angle_alpha   90.00
_cell.angle_beta   90.00
_cell.angle_gamma   90.00
#
_symmetry.space_group_name_H-M   'P 1'
#
loop_
_entity.id
_entity.type
_entity.pdbx_description
1 polymer ?
#
loop_
_entity_poly.entity_id
_entity_poly.type
_entity_poly.pdbx_seq_one_letter_code
_entity_poly.pdbx_strand_id
1 'polypeptide(L)'
;EYGDYFESVNFPYAEWKTVDQAESFPWPSPDWYDYGAVPAMCDQYPGKAILTGGFDVQDFINGVAFGRGVEQTLVDIALEDPVFLYIVEKRHRFYLEFIERTLAAAGGKIDIVLCGDDFGSQRGLILSPASFDRLFA
;
A
#
# COMPACT_ATOMS: atom_id res chain seq x y z
N GLU A 1 -17.89 10.33 20.89
CA GLU A 1 -17.66 9.59 19.65
C GLU A 1 -16.41 8.73 19.83
N TYR A 2 -16.43 7.50 19.34
CA TYR A 2 -15.25 6.63 19.28
C TYR A 2 -15.00 6.28 17.81
N GLY A 3 -13.74 6.13 17.45
CA GLY A 3 -13.34 5.62 16.13
C GLY A 3 -13.14 4.12 16.23
N ASP A 4 -13.70 3.39 15.27
CA ASP A 4 -13.49 1.94 15.12
C ASP A 4 -12.61 1.70 13.88
N TYR A 5 -11.65 0.79 14.01
CA TYR A 5 -10.77 0.34 12.91
C TYR A 5 -10.96 -1.15 12.69
N PHE A 6 -10.91 -1.56 11.42
CA PHE A 6 -10.80 -2.97 11.08
C PHE A 6 -9.35 -3.40 11.26
N GLU A 7 -9.14 -4.44 12.05
CA GLU A 7 -7.82 -4.98 12.37
C GLU A 7 -7.71 -6.44 11.92
N SER A 8 -6.52 -6.83 11.48
CA SER A 8 -6.25 -8.23 11.17
C SER A 8 -6.21 -9.07 12.44
N VAL A 9 -7.05 -10.12 12.48
CA VAL A 9 -7.00 -11.14 13.53
C VAL A 9 -6.00 -12.26 13.16
N ASN A 10 -5.80 -12.49 11.86
CA ASN A 10 -4.88 -13.49 11.32
C ASN A 10 -3.88 -12.84 10.36
N PHE A 11 -2.63 -13.30 10.42
CA PHE A 11 -1.52 -12.78 9.61
C PHE A 11 -1.04 -13.86 8.62
N PRO A 12 -1.58 -13.92 7.39
CA PRO A 12 -1.33 -15.01 6.43
C PRO A 12 0.14 -15.26 6.08
N TYR A 13 1.02 -14.29 6.31
CA TYR A 13 2.44 -14.37 6.00
C TYR A 13 3.37 -13.98 7.15
N ALA A 14 2.88 -14.04 8.40
CA ALA A 14 3.72 -13.83 9.59
C ALA A 14 4.90 -14.82 9.65
N GLU A 15 4.67 -16.08 9.26
CA GLU A 15 5.66 -17.15 9.42
C GLU A 15 6.57 -17.38 8.20
N TRP A 16 6.43 -16.60 7.12
CA TRP A 16 7.32 -16.75 5.98
C TRP A 16 8.76 -16.40 6.35
N LYS A 17 9.71 -17.26 5.97
CA LYS A 17 11.15 -17.10 6.24
C LYS A 17 11.98 -16.95 4.96
N THR A 18 11.34 -17.08 3.80
CA THR A 18 12.02 -17.06 2.50
C THR A 18 11.19 -16.30 1.47
N VAL A 19 11.87 -15.71 0.49
CA VAL A 19 11.22 -15.03 -0.63
C VAL A 19 10.38 -16.00 -1.46
N ASP A 20 10.82 -17.25 -1.64
CA ASP A 20 10.07 -18.29 -2.38
C ASP A 20 8.65 -18.51 -1.81
N GLN A 21 8.50 -18.47 -0.47
CA GLN A 21 7.18 -18.56 0.16
C GLN A 21 6.31 -17.37 -0.21
N ALA A 22 6.89 -16.16 -0.23
CA ALA A 22 6.18 -14.96 -0.65
C ALA A 22 5.87 -14.96 -2.15
N GLU A 23 6.76 -15.48 -2.99
CA GLU A 23 6.54 -15.63 -4.43
C GLU A 23 5.39 -16.58 -4.76
N SER A 24 5.23 -17.64 -3.98
CA SER A 24 4.16 -18.62 -4.17
C SER A 24 2.76 -18.10 -3.82
N PHE A 25 2.65 -16.94 -3.16
CA PHE A 25 1.38 -16.38 -2.76
C PHE A 25 0.60 -15.80 -3.96
N PRO A 26 -0.73 -15.99 -4.02
CA PRO A 26 -1.56 -15.45 -5.09
C PRO A 26 -1.78 -13.93 -4.91
N TRP A 27 -0.74 -13.14 -5.20
CA TRP A 27 -0.79 -11.68 -5.14
C TRP A 27 -1.89 -11.11 -6.06
N PRO A 28 -2.50 -9.98 -5.69
CA PRO A 28 -3.49 -9.32 -6.53
C PRO A 28 -2.88 -8.85 -7.85
N SER A 29 -3.69 -8.88 -8.90
CA SER A 29 -3.30 -8.38 -10.23
C SER A 29 -4.09 -7.12 -10.58
N PRO A 30 -3.46 -6.09 -11.15
CA PRO A 30 -4.17 -4.93 -11.71
C PRO A 30 -5.18 -5.32 -12.80
N ASP A 31 -5.02 -6.49 -13.44
CA ASP A 31 -5.96 -6.99 -14.45
C ASP A 31 -7.33 -7.38 -13.89
N TRP A 32 -7.48 -7.46 -12.56
CA TRP A 32 -8.75 -7.81 -11.92
C TRP A 32 -9.77 -6.66 -11.92
N TYR A 33 -9.37 -5.46 -12.34
CA TYR A 33 -10.18 -4.24 -12.25
C TYR A 33 -10.70 -3.78 -13.63
N ASP A 34 -11.95 -3.31 -13.66
CA ASP A 34 -12.55 -2.69 -14.86
C ASP A 34 -12.27 -1.19 -14.90
N TYR A 35 -11.16 -0.81 -15.52
CA TYR A 35 -10.81 0.60 -15.73
C TYR A 35 -11.76 1.31 -16.70
N GLY A 36 -12.50 0.58 -17.54
CA GLY A 36 -13.47 1.16 -18.49
C GLY A 36 -14.64 1.86 -17.80
N ALA A 37 -14.91 1.52 -16.53
CA ALA A 37 -15.93 2.17 -15.71
C ALA A 37 -15.51 3.58 -15.23
N VAL A 38 -14.21 3.90 -15.19
CA VAL A 38 -13.68 5.12 -14.56
C VAL A 38 -14.28 6.41 -15.15
N PRO A 39 -14.36 6.61 -16.49
CA PRO A 39 -14.96 7.83 -17.04
C PRO A 39 -16.38 8.09 -16.57
N ALA A 40 -17.21 7.04 -16.51
CA ALA A 40 -18.60 7.14 -16.09
C ALA A 40 -18.73 7.41 -14.58
N MET A 41 -17.77 6.96 -13.77
CA MET A 41 -17.68 7.33 -12.35
C MET A 41 -17.32 8.81 -12.20
N CYS A 42 -16.36 9.31 -12.99
CA CYS A 42 -15.99 10.73 -12.97
C CYS A 42 -17.17 11.64 -13.36
N ASP A 43 -17.93 11.26 -14.39
CA ASP A 43 -19.03 12.07 -14.91
C ASP A 43 -20.22 12.22 -13.95
N GLN A 44 -20.27 11.44 -12.86
CA GLN A 44 -21.28 11.57 -11.81
C GLN A 44 -21.08 12.81 -10.92
N TYR A 45 -19.90 13.45 -10.96
CA TYR A 45 -19.53 14.52 -10.03
C TYR A 45 -19.10 15.82 -10.73
N PRO A 46 -19.97 16.45 -11.53
CA PRO A 46 -19.62 17.68 -12.24
C PRO A 46 -19.28 18.82 -11.28
N GLY A 47 -18.17 19.52 -11.55
CA GLY A 47 -17.72 20.67 -10.77
C GLY A 47 -17.15 20.32 -9.38
N LYS A 48 -16.81 19.05 -9.14
CA LYS A 48 -16.12 18.60 -7.93
C LYS A 48 -14.70 18.18 -8.29
N ALA A 49 -13.80 18.30 -7.31
CA ALA A 49 -12.50 17.64 -7.40
C ALA A 49 -12.71 16.12 -7.28
N ILE A 50 -12.08 15.37 -8.17
CA ILE A 50 -12.13 13.92 -8.21
C ILE A 50 -10.78 13.38 -7.75
N LEU A 51 -10.83 12.43 -6.83
CA LEU A 51 -9.66 11.82 -6.22
C LEU A 51 -9.63 10.32 -6.52
N THR A 52 -8.43 9.77 -6.63
CA THR A 52 -8.18 8.32 -6.66
C THR A 52 -7.08 7.94 -5.68
N GLY A 53 -6.86 6.63 -5.50
CA GLY A 53 -5.91 6.11 -4.52
C GLY A 53 -6.45 6.15 -3.10
N GLY A 54 -5.54 6.12 -2.15
CA GLY A 54 -5.84 6.01 -0.73
C GLY A 54 -4.57 5.96 0.10
N PHE A 55 -4.73 5.84 1.41
CA PHE A 55 -3.59 5.67 2.32
C PHE A 55 -2.95 4.29 2.24
N ASP A 56 -3.46 3.41 1.38
CA ASP A 56 -2.83 2.14 1.01
C ASP A 56 -1.85 2.27 -0.17
N VAL A 57 -1.91 3.38 -0.91
CA VAL A 57 -0.99 3.71 -2.00
C VAL A 57 0.30 4.31 -1.40
N GLN A 58 1.44 3.68 -1.68
CA GLN A 58 2.74 3.98 -1.05
C GLN A 58 2.78 3.71 0.46
N ASP A 59 1.96 2.78 0.95
CA ASP A 59 2.00 2.26 2.32
C ASP A 59 2.91 1.03 2.42
N PHE A 60 4.02 1.18 3.14
CA PHE A 60 5.06 0.19 3.31
C PHE A 60 5.02 -0.51 4.67
N ILE A 61 4.33 0.06 5.67
CA ILE A 61 4.29 -0.48 7.03
C ILE A 61 2.94 -1.11 7.33
N ASN A 62 1.86 -0.33 7.32
CA ASN A 62 0.55 -0.78 7.81
C ASN A 62 -0.01 -1.90 6.93
N GLY A 63 0.01 -1.71 5.62
CA GLY A 63 -0.46 -2.66 4.62
C GLY A 63 0.28 -3.99 4.65
N VAL A 64 1.58 -3.95 4.97
CA VAL A 64 2.39 -5.16 5.17
C VAL A 64 2.03 -5.81 6.51
N ALA A 65 1.90 -5.02 7.57
CA ALA A 65 1.56 -5.48 8.91
C ALA A 65 0.20 -6.21 8.97
N PHE A 66 -0.78 -5.87 8.13
CA PHE A 66 -2.05 -6.62 8.04
C PHE A 66 -1.86 -8.11 7.71
N GLY A 67 -0.74 -8.53 7.12
CA GLY A 67 -0.46 -9.95 6.93
C GLY A 67 0.85 -10.47 7.51
N ARG A 68 1.76 -9.59 7.91
CA ARG A 68 3.05 -9.93 8.55
C ARG A 68 3.01 -9.80 10.08
N GLY A 69 2.10 -8.98 10.60
CA GLY A 69 2.06 -8.54 11.99
C GLY A 69 2.95 -7.31 12.24
N VAL A 70 2.46 -6.35 13.01
CA VAL A 70 3.16 -5.06 13.25
C VAL A 70 4.56 -5.27 13.83
N GLU A 71 4.70 -6.10 14.87
CA GLU A 71 5.99 -6.36 15.50
C GLU A 71 7.01 -6.93 14.51
N GLN A 72 6.60 -7.95 13.75
CA GLN A 72 7.48 -8.57 12.76
C GLN A 72 7.83 -7.60 11.63
N THR A 73 6.88 -6.79 11.14
CA THR A 73 7.17 -5.74 10.14
C THR A 73 8.23 -4.76 10.63
N LEU A 74 8.16 -4.31 11.88
CA LEU A 74 9.15 -3.38 12.44
C LEU A 74 10.53 -4.04 12.62
N VAL A 75 10.57 -5.31 13.04
CA VAL A 75 11.81 -6.11 13.09
C VAL A 75 12.39 -6.28 11.68
N ASP A 76 11.54 -6.60 10.71
CA ASP A 76 11.94 -6.79 9.31
C ASP A 76 12.53 -5.51 8.71
N ILE A 77 11.96 -4.33 8.99
CA ILE A 77 12.53 -3.04 8.59
C ILE A 77 13.93 -2.84 9.19
N ALA A 78 14.09 -3.14 10.49
CA ALA A 78 15.35 -2.96 11.19
C ALA A 78 16.45 -3.93 10.69
N LEU A 79 16.06 -5.12 10.24
CA LEU A 79 16.95 -6.17 9.75
C LEU A 79 17.08 -6.21 8.23
N GLU A 80 16.34 -5.37 7.50
CA GLU A 80 16.24 -5.41 6.03
C GLU A 80 15.86 -6.79 5.52
N ASP A 81 14.87 -7.41 6.16
CA ASP A 81 14.49 -8.79 5.87
C ASP A 81 14.07 -8.94 4.39
N PRO A 82 14.68 -9.86 3.62
CA PRO A 82 14.38 -10.03 2.20
C PRO A 82 12.91 -10.35 1.90
N VAL A 83 12.18 -11.01 2.82
CA VAL A 83 10.75 -11.30 2.65
C VAL A 83 9.95 -10.01 2.72
N PHE A 84 10.26 -9.15 3.69
CA PHE A 84 9.62 -7.85 3.81
C PHE A 84 9.87 -6.97 2.58
N LEU A 85 11.13 -6.86 2.15
CA LEU A 85 11.49 -6.07 0.97
C LEU A 85 10.76 -6.57 -0.29
N TYR A 86 10.65 -7.90 -0.44
CA TYR A 86 9.87 -8.48 -1.53
C TYR A 86 8.38 -8.11 -1.45
N ILE A 87 7.76 -8.21 -0.26
CA ILE A 87 6.34 -7.87 -0.08
C ILE A 87 6.10 -6.38 -0.39
N VAL A 88 6.96 -5.49 0.12
CA VAL A 88 6.91 -4.05 -0.15
C VAL A 88 6.98 -3.78 -1.65
N GLU A 89 7.96 -4.35 -2.35
CA GLU A 89 8.11 -4.17 -3.80
C GLU A 89 6.87 -4.70 -4.57
N LYS A 90 6.32 -5.85 -4.17
CA LYS A 90 5.13 -6.41 -4.80
C LYS A 90 3.91 -5.50 -4.64
N ARG A 91 3.68 -4.98 -3.43
CA ARG A 91 2.59 -4.04 -3.15
C ARG A 91 2.79 -2.72 -3.90
N HIS A 92 4.00 -2.17 -3.85
CA HIS A 92 4.36 -0.92 -4.53
C HIS A 92 4.09 -1.00 -6.04
N ARG A 93 4.56 -2.06 -6.71
CA ARG A 93 4.30 -2.27 -8.15
C ARG A 93 2.82 -2.40 -8.47
N PHE A 94 2.08 -3.16 -7.68
CA PHE A 94 0.64 -3.31 -7.87
C PHE A 94 -0.07 -1.96 -7.83
N TYR A 95 0.20 -1.15 -6.79
CA TYR A 95 -0.47 0.15 -6.63
C TYR A 95 -0.03 1.18 -7.66
N LEU A 96 1.25 1.20 -8.04
CA LEU A 96 1.72 2.08 -9.12
C LEU A 96 0.99 1.78 -10.43
N GLU A 97 0.93 0.52 -10.83
CA GLU A 97 0.25 0.11 -12.06
C GLU A 97 -1.27 0.33 -11.97
N PHE A 98 -1.88 0.05 -10.81
CA PHE A 98 -3.30 0.30 -10.58
C PHE A 98 -3.65 1.79 -10.73
N ILE A 99 -2.84 2.67 -10.14
CA ILE A 99 -3.03 4.12 -10.25
C ILE A 99 -2.77 4.60 -11.67
N GLU A 100 -1.70 4.17 -12.33
CA GLU A 100 -1.39 4.55 -13.71
C GLU A 100 -2.53 4.19 -14.67
N ARG A 101 -3.04 2.96 -14.61
CA ARG A 101 -4.16 2.50 -15.43
C ARG A 101 -5.45 3.27 -15.13
N THR A 102 -5.69 3.61 -13.86
CA THR A 102 -6.84 4.44 -13.45
C THR A 102 -6.75 5.85 -14.01
N LEU A 103 -5.60 6.50 -13.92
CA LEU A 103 -5.37 7.84 -14.44
C LEU A 103 -5.47 7.88 -15.98
N ALA A 104 -4.89 6.88 -16.66
CA ALA A 104 -4.99 6.74 -18.10
C ALA A 104 -6.44 6.60 -18.56
N ALA A 105 -7.22 5.74 -17.90
CA ALA A 105 -8.63 5.55 -18.20
C ALA A 105 -9.49 6.80 -17.91
N ALA A 106 -9.17 7.55 -16.86
CA ALA A 106 -9.87 8.79 -16.52
C ALA A 106 -9.69 9.90 -17.57
N GLY A 107 -8.64 9.84 -18.40
CA GLY A 107 -8.42 10.81 -19.48
C GLY A 107 -8.30 12.25 -18.98
N GLY A 108 -7.65 12.45 -17.83
CA GLY A 108 -7.45 13.77 -17.21
C GLY A 108 -8.61 14.29 -16.36
N LYS A 109 -9.60 13.44 -16.03
CA LYS A 109 -10.72 13.80 -15.15
C LYS A 109 -10.44 13.65 -13.65
N ILE A 110 -9.31 13.06 -13.27
CA ILE A 110 -8.88 12.93 -11.87
C ILE A 110 -7.94 14.07 -11.54
N ASP A 111 -8.21 14.79 -10.45
CA ASP A 111 -7.44 15.95 -10.01
C ASP A 111 -6.32 15.59 -9.04
N ILE A 112 -6.53 14.57 -8.18
CA ILE A 112 -5.65 14.24 -7.06
C ILE A 112 -5.46 12.73 -6.95
N VAL A 113 -4.22 12.30 -6.72
CA VAL A 113 -3.90 10.95 -6.25
C VAL A 113 -3.56 11.03 -4.77
N LEU A 114 -4.28 10.26 -3.97
CA LEU A 114 -3.99 10.08 -2.55
C LEU A 114 -2.95 8.96 -2.39
N CYS A 115 -1.93 9.24 -1.59
CA CYS A 115 -0.92 8.30 -1.13
C CYS A 115 -0.48 8.69 0.29
N GLY A 116 -0.02 7.73 1.08
CA GLY A 116 0.47 8.00 2.43
C GLY A 116 0.94 6.74 3.15
N ASP A 117 1.67 6.96 4.24
CA ASP A 117 2.12 5.94 5.18
C ASP A 117 2.34 6.59 6.56
N ASP A 118 2.30 5.81 7.63
CA ASP A 118 2.35 6.28 9.01
C ASP A 118 3.71 5.98 9.66
N PHE A 119 4.60 6.96 9.64
CA PHE A 119 5.93 6.86 10.27
C PHE A 119 6.00 7.42 11.68
N GLY A 120 4.88 7.88 12.22
CA GLY A 120 4.79 8.55 13.53
C GLY A 120 4.35 7.62 14.65
N SER A 121 4.94 7.79 15.83
CA SER A 121 4.45 7.22 17.08
C SER A 121 4.17 8.34 18.10
N GLN A 122 3.55 7.98 19.22
CA GLN A 122 3.37 8.90 20.36
C GLN A 122 4.69 9.49 20.90
N ARG A 123 5.85 8.91 20.55
CA ARG A 123 7.17 9.29 21.06
C ARG A 123 8.11 9.87 19.99
N GLY A 124 7.63 10.03 18.75
CA GLY A 124 8.44 10.47 17.61
C GLY A 124 8.44 9.46 16.46
N LEU A 125 9.44 9.53 15.59
CA LEU A 125 9.53 8.68 14.40
C LEU A 125 9.70 7.19 14.77
N ILE A 126 9.04 6.31 14.01
CA ILE A 126 9.16 4.85 14.14
C ILE A 126 10.47 4.34 13.52
N LEU A 127 10.98 5.03 12.50
CA LEU A 127 12.27 4.76 11.86
C LEU A 127 13.14 6.02 11.78
N SER A 128 14.45 5.83 11.71
CA SER A 128 15.37 6.96 11.51
C SER A 128 15.27 7.49 10.07
N PRO A 129 15.48 8.81 9.84
CA PRO A 129 15.53 9.36 8.49
C PRO A 129 16.52 8.63 7.56
N ALA A 130 17.68 8.22 8.08
CA ALA A 130 18.65 7.45 7.30
C ALA A 130 18.13 6.06 6.88
N SER A 131 17.28 5.43 7.70
CA SER A 131 16.65 4.16 7.31
C SER A 131 15.56 4.39 6.26
N PHE A 132 14.80 5.49 6.40
CA PHE A 132 13.80 5.90 5.40
C PHE A 132 14.46 6.14 4.04
N ASP A 133 15.51 6.96 4.00
CA ASP A 133 16.22 7.29 2.76
C ASP A 133 16.77 6.04 2.06
N ARG A 134 17.20 5.06 2.84
CA ARG A 134 17.79 3.83 2.30
C ARG A 134 16.74 2.86 1.78
N LEU A 135 15.57 2.78 2.44
CA LEU A 135 14.57 1.74 2.17
C LEU A 135 13.44 2.20 1.26
N PHE A 136 13.08 3.48 1.31
CA PHE A 136 11.83 3.98 0.73
C PHE A 136 11.97 5.22 -0.16
N ALA A 137 13.17 5.83 -0.27
CA ALA A 137 13.40 7.04 -1.07
C ALA A 137 14.25 6.78 -2.33
#